data_AF-A0A1V4IPY8-F1
#
_entry.id   AF-A0A1V4IPY8-F1
#
_cell.length_a   1.000
_cell.length_b   1.000
_cell.length_c   1.000
_cell.angle_alpha   90.00
_cell.angle_beta   90.00
_cell.angle_gamma   90.00
#
_symmetry.space_group_name_H-M   'P 1'
#
loop_
_entity.id
_entity.type
_entity.pdbx_description
1 polymer ?
#
loop_
_entity_poly.entity_id
_entity_poly.type
_entity_poly.pdbx_seq_one_letter_code
_entity_poly.pdbx_strand_id
1 'polypeptide(L)'
;MNNLGTKKLVTERLILRKITDNDANDMFSNWASDSEVTKFLTWKEHDNINVTHDYIKLLNVQYQSLDTYIWGIELKEVGKVIGSISGTCNEETQSVHISCCIGTKWWNQKIAREALSALVLFFIEEVGANRIEACCDAQNKPAGKVLLRCGFQVEGTLRQSYLSKQGITDISWYAIMRQDYLRKKFMDEKHLNIDNLYLTNYRETGGLHLRSIMRLPKEEAYKIAKQLSENSTASNNRYGDYFERYYEKRQATEEWLYKQFIKNGGKPETRHPIYFVLCECKSFQNFYGNEEQIQIPLKDITNEHISFTPRDSMHIKDMGLTEGTVWSKNQLFNMIRESSKSVSDFILDLPAMYGKPGGYIEVQLWSDKYIEHLL
;
A
#
# COMPACT_ATOMS: atom_id res chain seq x y z
N MET A 1 -2.57 -3.29 19.77
CA MET A 1 -2.02 -4.43 19.01
C MET A 1 -1.91 -5.64 19.94
N ASN A 2 -1.61 -6.85 19.44
CA ASN A 2 -1.33 -8.01 20.28
C ASN A 2 0.18 -8.11 20.53
N ASN A 3 0.64 -7.67 21.71
CA ASN A 3 2.06 -7.61 21.99
C ASN A 3 2.65 -9.00 22.25
N LEU A 4 3.60 -9.42 21.40
CA LEU A 4 4.19 -10.76 21.38
C LEU A 4 5.69 -10.78 21.76
N GLY A 5 6.28 -9.60 21.95
CA GLY A 5 7.69 -9.42 22.24
C GLY A 5 8.63 -9.88 21.13
N THR A 6 9.92 -9.90 21.45
CA THR A 6 10.98 -10.35 20.54
C THR A 6 10.94 -11.88 20.39
N LYS A 7 10.04 -12.38 19.53
CA LYS A 7 9.89 -13.80 19.17
C LYS A 7 10.97 -14.23 18.18
N LYS A 8 11.50 -15.44 18.30
CA LYS A 8 12.46 -15.98 17.32
C LYS A 8 11.78 -16.17 15.96
N LEU A 9 12.32 -15.55 14.92
CA LEU A 9 11.87 -15.73 13.53
C LEU A 9 12.99 -16.38 12.73
N VAL A 10 12.65 -17.37 11.90
CA VAL A 10 13.62 -18.10 11.07
C VAL A 10 13.23 -17.90 9.61
N THR A 11 14.17 -17.40 8.81
CA THR A 11 14.02 -17.26 7.36
C THR A 11 14.90 -18.28 6.65
N GLU A 12 15.11 -18.15 5.35
CA GLU A 12 16.01 -19.02 4.59
C GLU A 12 17.45 -18.97 5.15
N ARG A 13 18.02 -17.77 5.28
CA ARG A 13 19.42 -17.55 5.66
C ARG A 13 19.60 -17.00 7.06
N LEU A 14 18.54 -16.46 7.67
CA LEU A 14 18.64 -15.68 8.91
C LEU A 14 17.89 -16.35 10.06
N ILE A 15 18.38 -16.07 11.26
CA ILE A 15 17.67 -16.28 12.52
C ILE A 15 17.58 -14.91 13.20
N LEU A 16 16.37 -14.37 13.29
CA LEU A 16 16.11 -13.15 14.05
C LEU A 16 15.77 -13.57 15.47
N ARG A 17 16.59 -13.18 16.45
CA ARG A 17 16.42 -13.59 17.85
C ARG A 17 16.84 -12.49 18.83
N LYS A 18 16.50 -12.66 20.11
CA LYS A 18 17.04 -11.82 21.19
C LYS A 18 18.58 -11.82 21.14
N ILE A 19 19.16 -10.65 21.37
CA ILE A 19 20.61 -10.47 21.55
C ILE A 19 20.95 -10.96 22.97
N THR A 20 22.08 -11.65 23.12
CA THR A 20 22.56 -12.22 24.36
C THR A 20 23.96 -11.72 24.67
N ASP A 21 24.46 -11.94 25.90
CA ASP A 21 25.81 -11.53 26.30
C ASP A 21 26.92 -12.14 25.42
N ASN A 22 26.68 -13.33 24.85
CA ASN A 22 27.62 -13.99 23.95
C ASN A 22 27.77 -13.26 22.60
N ASP A 23 26.80 -12.41 22.23
CA ASP A 23 26.82 -11.66 20.98
C ASP A 23 27.59 -10.34 21.09
N ALA A 24 28.12 -9.98 22.27
CA ALA A 24 28.78 -8.69 22.49
C ALA A 24 29.96 -8.44 21.54
N ASN A 25 30.83 -9.45 21.37
CA ASN A 25 31.98 -9.36 20.46
C ASN A 25 31.55 -9.20 19.00
N ASP A 26 30.52 -9.95 18.59
CA ASP A 26 29.95 -9.85 17.25
C ASP A 26 29.33 -8.47 17.04
N MET A 27 28.49 -8.00 17.96
CA MET A 27 27.87 -6.67 17.90
C MET A 27 28.89 -5.55 17.77
N PHE A 28 29.87 -5.53 18.65
CA PHE A 28 30.91 -4.51 18.63
C PHE A 28 31.69 -4.52 17.32
N SER A 29 32.16 -5.69 16.89
CA SER A 29 33.07 -5.83 15.74
C SER A 29 32.37 -5.73 14.39
N ASN A 30 31.07 -6.05 14.33
CA ASN A 30 30.34 -6.17 13.06
C ASN A 30 29.61 -4.88 12.68
N TRP A 31 29.05 -4.13 13.64
CA TRP A 31 28.30 -2.92 13.30
C TRP A 31 28.32 -1.79 14.34
N ALA A 32 28.48 -2.07 15.64
CA ALA A 32 28.32 -1.04 16.66
C ALA A 32 29.52 -0.08 16.76
N SER A 33 30.73 -0.52 16.38
CA SER A 33 31.94 0.33 16.31
C SER A 33 32.23 0.87 14.90
N ASP A 34 31.43 0.49 13.89
CA ASP A 34 31.68 0.85 12.48
C ASP A 34 31.05 2.22 12.15
N SER A 35 31.90 3.21 11.84
CA SER A 35 31.45 4.56 11.52
C SER A 35 30.67 4.65 10.21
N GLU A 36 30.91 3.76 9.25
CA GLU A 36 30.13 3.74 8.00
C GLU A 36 28.71 3.22 8.23
N VAL A 37 28.52 2.35 9.24
CA VAL A 37 27.19 1.91 9.65
C VAL A 37 26.42 3.02 10.36
N THR A 38 27.08 3.71 11.29
CA THR A 38 26.42 4.72 12.14
C THR A 38 26.35 6.11 11.50
N LYS A 39 26.93 6.28 10.31
CA LYS A 39 26.99 7.53 9.52
C LYS A 39 25.66 8.28 9.41
N PHE A 40 24.57 7.54 9.26
CA PHE A 40 23.22 8.08 9.10
C PHE A 40 22.33 7.93 10.35
N LEU A 41 22.91 7.49 11.48
CA LEU A 41 22.19 7.24 12.73
C LEU A 41 22.42 8.39 13.73
N THR A 42 21.54 8.49 14.73
CA THR A 42 21.64 9.49 15.81
C THR A 42 22.60 9.11 16.92
N TRP A 43 22.89 7.82 17.08
CA TRP A 43 23.79 7.34 18.13
C TRP A 43 25.24 7.25 17.62
N LYS A 44 26.18 7.46 18.55
CA LYS A 44 27.61 7.37 18.29
C LYS A 44 28.07 5.92 18.31
N GLU A 45 29.12 5.63 17.55
CA GLU A 45 29.82 4.36 17.60
C GLU A 45 30.13 3.99 19.05
N HIS A 46 30.07 2.70 19.37
CA HIS A 46 30.53 2.24 20.67
C HIS A 46 32.05 2.43 20.74
N ASP A 47 32.52 3.24 21.70
CA ASP A 47 33.95 3.54 21.85
C ASP A 47 34.77 2.31 22.26
N ASN A 48 34.14 1.36 22.98
CA ASN A 48 34.77 0.12 23.41
C ASN A 48 33.72 -0.96 23.69
N ILE A 49 34.20 -2.19 23.92
CA ILE A 49 33.36 -3.37 24.15
C ILE A 49 32.48 -3.26 25.41
N ASN A 50 32.90 -2.51 26.44
CA ASN A 50 32.12 -2.37 27.67
C ASN A 50 30.81 -1.61 27.43
N VAL A 51 30.82 -0.59 26.56
CA VAL A 51 29.60 0.11 26.13
C VAL A 51 28.60 -0.87 25.49
N THR A 52 29.10 -1.83 24.72
CA THR A 52 28.27 -2.89 24.12
C THR A 52 27.68 -3.82 25.17
N HIS A 53 28.48 -4.25 26.15
CA HIS A 53 27.98 -5.05 27.27
C HIS A 53 26.90 -4.33 28.07
N ASP A 54 27.09 -3.05 28.37
CA ASP A 54 26.11 -2.27 29.13
C ASP A 54 24.80 -2.09 28.36
N TYR A 55 24.87 -1.91 27.03
CA TYR A 55 23.69 -1.92 26.18
C TYR A 55 22.98 -3.29 26.18
N ILE A 56 23.71 -4.40 26.09
CA ILE A 56 23.11 -5.75 26.13
C ILE A 56 22.44 -6.03 27.48
N LYS A 57 23.04 -5.57 28.60
CA LYS A 57 22.40 -5.65 29.92
C LYS A 57 21.06 -4.90 29.94
N LEU A 58 21.00 -3.71 29.34
CA LEU A 58 19.74 -2.97 29.21
C LEU A 58 18.71 -3.74 28.36
N LEU A 59 19.14 -4.32 27.23
CA LEU A 59 18.26 -5.15 26.39
C LEU A 59 17.70 -6.35 27.16
N ASN A 60 18.52 -7.03 27.95
CA ASN A 60 18.09 -8.18 28.78
C ASN A 60 16.96 -7.81 29.76
N VAL A 61 16.98 -6.58 30.30
CA VAL A 61 15.90 -6.05 31.15
C VAL A 61 14.67 -5.74 30.30
N GLN A 62 14.84 -5.08 29.14
CA GLN A 62 13.72 -4.75 28.24
C GLN A 62 12.99 -5.99 27.73
N TYR A 63 13.73 -7.06 27.41
CA TYR A 63 13.17 -8.33 26.92
C TYR A 63 12.22 -9.05 27.88
N GLN A 64 12.07 -8.58 29.12
CA GLN A 64 11.03 -9.02 30.06
C GLN A 64 9.65 -8.50 29.67
N SER A 65 9.57 -7.42 28.88
CA SER A 65 8.33 -6.86 28.38
C SER A 65 7.98 -7.37 26.99
N LEU A 66 6.68 -7.62 26.76
CA LEU A 66 6.15 -8.07 25.47
C LEU A 66 6.00 -6.95 24.44
N ASP A 67 6.19 -5.69 24.82
CA ASP A 67 6.26 -4.54 23.90
C ASP A 67 7.69 -4.30 23.36
N THR A 68 8.66 -5.10 23.80
CA THR A 68 10.05 -4.98 23.34
C THR A 68 10.29 -5.82 22.09
N TYR A 69 10.64 -5.13 21.01
CA TYR A 69 10.88 -5.70 19.68
C TYR A 69 12.27 -5.32 19.17
N ILE A 70 13.29 -6.07 19.59
CA ILE A 70 14.69 -5.83 19.20
C ILE A 70 15.34 -7.18 18.91
N TRP A 71 15.71 -7.43 17.66
CA TRP A 71 16.34 -8.66 17.23
C TRP A 71 17.79 -8.42 16.83
N GLY A 72 18.68 -9.34 17.21
CA GLY A 72 19.90 -9.60 16.50
C GLY A 72 19.59 -10.38 15.22
N ILE A 73 20.24 -9.99 14.13
CA ILE A 73 20.18 -10.69 12.84
C ILE A 73 21.35 -11.68 12.80
N GLU A 74 21.08 -12.95 13.10
CA GLU A 74 22.09 -14.01 12.95
C GLU A 74 22.07 -14.57 11.52
N LEU A 75 23.25 -14.62 10.89
CA LEU A 75 23.42 -15.25 9.58
C LEU A 75 23.86 -16.71 9.76
N LYS A 76 23.02 -17.65 9.33
CA LYS A 76 23.20 -19.10 9.57
C LYS A 76 24.53 -19.65 9.06
N GLU A 77 24.99 -19.15 7.91
CA GLU A 77 26.23 -19.60 7.26
C GLU A 77 27.46 -19.39 8.15
N VAL A 78 27.50 -18.29 8.89
CA VAL A 78 28.63 -17.92 9.75
C VAL A 78 28.36 -18.15 11.24
N GLY A 79 27.11 -18.38 11.63
CA GLY A 79 26.70 -18.58 13.02
C GLY A 79 26.92 -17.35 13.91
N LYS A 80 26.89 -16.15 13.32
CA LYS A 80 27.19 -14.88 13.99
C LYS A 80 26.06 -13.87 13.83
N VAL A 81 25.91 -13.00 14.82
CA VAL A 81 25.03 -11.83 14.70
C VAL A 81 25.75 -10.76 13.87
N ILE A 82 25.13 -10.31 12.79
CA ILE A 82 25.73 -9.41 11.80
C ILE A 82 25.06 -8.05 11.71
N GLY A 83 24.03 -7.83 12.53
CA GLY A 83 23.25 -6.61 12.58
C GLY A 83 22.13 -6.70 13.60
N SER A 84 21.33 -5.65 13.66
CA SER A 84 20.12 -5.60 14.47
C SER A 84 18.95 -5.02 13.68
N ILE A 85 17.74 -5.43 14.05
CA ILE A 85 16.51 -4.86 13.54
C ILE A 85 15.53 -4.71 14.72
N SER A 86 14.79 -3.61 14.77
CA SER A 86 13.88 -3.31 15.87
C SER A 86 12.59 -2.70 15.37
N GLY A 87 11.53 -2.79 16.17
CA GLY A 87 10.25 -2.11 15.97
C GLY A 87 9.88 -1.28 17.19
N THR A 88 9.52 -0.02 16.99
CA THR A 88 8.94 0.83 18.03
C THR A 88 7.45 0.98 17.76
N CYS A 89 6.63 0.52 18.71
CA CYS A 89 5.17 0.53 18.56
C CYS A 89 4.56 1.85 19.05
N ASN A 90 3.50 2.29 18.36
CA ASN A 90 2.54 3.25 18.86
C ASN A 90 1.17 2.55 18.93
N GLU A 91 0.67 2.34 20.15
CA GLU A 91 -0.58 1.60 20.38
C GLU A 91 -1.83 2.37 19.94
N GLU A 92 -1.83 3.70 20.05
CA GLU A 92 -2.97 4.54 19.69
C GLU A 92 -3.24 4.47 18.18
N THR A 93 -2.18 4.56 17.37
CA THR A 93 -2.26 4.49 15.91
C THR A 93 -2.10 3.07 15.38
N GLN A 94 -1.80 2.10 16.25
CA GLN A 94 -1.45 0.72 15.91
C GLN A 94 -0.34 0.65 14.85
N SER A 95 0.66 1.52 14.96
CA SER A 95 1.77 1.62 14.01
C SER A 95 3.08 1.11 14.60
N VAL A 96 3.97 0.64 13.72
CA VAL A 96 5.32 0.17 14.11
C VAL A 96 6.36 0.87 13.24
N HIS A 97 7.27 1.60 13.89
CA HIS A 97 8.44 2.18 13.24
C HIS A 97 9.60 1.18 13.25
N ILE A 98 10.05 0.73 12.08
CA ILE A 98 11.15 -0.22 11.95
C ILE A 98 12.48 0.49 11.73
N SER A 99 13.49 0.08 12.50
CA SER A 99 14.88 0.47 12.33
C SER A 99 15.74 -0.76 12.07
N CYS A 100 16.64 -0.70 11.08
CA CYS A 100 17.52 -1.81 10.72
C CYS A 100 18.96 -1.34 10.54
N CYS A 101 19.90 -2.13 11.05
CA CYS A 101 21.33 -1.89 10.99
C CYS A 101 22.03 -3.20 10.63
N ILE A 102 22.96 -3.18 9.67
CA ILE A 102 23.73 -4.35 9.24
C ILE A 102 25.17 -3.92 9.07
N GLY A 103 26.11 -4.76 9.48
CA GLY A 103 27.54 -4.54 9.26
C GLY A 103 27.89 -4.41 7.77
N THR A 104 28.83 -3.51 7.47
CA THR A 104 29.27 -3.18 6.10
C THR A 104 29.67 -4.41 5.27
N LYS A 105 30.30 -5.41 5.91
CA LYS A 105 30.72 -6.69 5.29
C LYS A 105 29.57 -7.46 4.63
N TRP A 106 28.32 -7.23 5.05
CA TRP A 106 27.15 -7.96 4.59
C TRP A 106 26.16 -7.11 3.78
N TRP A 107 26.54 -5.89 3.41
CA TRP A 107 25.74 -5.05 2.52
C TRP A 107 25.64 -5.66 1.12
N ASN A 108 24.60 -5.28 0.38
CA ASN A 108 24.32 -5.74 -0.99
C ASN A 108 24.06 -7.26 -1.14
N GLN A 109 23.96 -8.01 -0.04
CA GLN A 109 23.67 -9.45 -0.04
C GLN A 109 22.19 -9.78 0.23
N LYS A 110 21.30 -8.80 0.05
CA LYS A 110 19.84 -8.91 0.28
C LYS A 110 19.42 -9.24 1.73
N ILE A 111 20.32 -9.16 2.70
CA ILE A 111 20.04 -9.51 4.11
C ILE A 111 18.98 -8.57 4.72
N ALA A 112 19.14 -7.25 4.55
CA ALA A 112 18.16 -6.27 5.05
C ALA A 112 16.76 -6.52 4.49
N ARG A 113 16.68 -6.87 3.21
CA ARG A 113 15.40 -7.20 2.55
C ARG A 113 14.75 -8.43 3.19
N GLU A 114 15.52 -9.49 3.40
CA GLU A 114 15.02 -10.73 4.00
C GLU A 114 14.56 -10.52 5.45
N ALA A 115 15.37 -9.85 6.27
CA ALA A 115 15.02 -9.54 7.66
C ALA A 115 13.78 -8.65 7.76
N LEU A 116 13.73 -7.57 6.98
CA LEU A 116 12.60 -6.64 6.98
C LEU A 116 11.31 -7.31 6.49
N SER A 117 11.39 -8.16 5.46
CA SER A 117 10.21 -8.88 4.95
C SER A 117 9.61 -9.81 6.02
N ALA A 118 10.47 -10.49 6.80
CA ALA A 118 10.01 -11.33 7.91
C ALA A 118 9.33 -10.53 9.03
N LEU A 119 9.85 -9.33 9.34
CA LEU A 119 9.23 -8.44 10.32
C LEU A 119 7.91 -7.86 9.84
N VAL A 120 7.81 -7.48 8.56
CA VAL A 120 6.55 -7.00 7.98
C VAL A 120 5.45 -8.04 8.14
N LEU A 121 5.75 -9.30 7.82
CA LEU A 121 4.84 -10.43 8.02
C LEU A 121 4.44 -10.57 9.50
N PHE A 122 5.43 -10.63 10.39
CA PHE A 122 5.21 -10.78 11.83
C PHE A 122 4.32 -9.66 12.41
N PHE A 123 4.63 -8.40 12.10
CA PHE A 123 3.90 -7.27 12.65
C PHE A 123 2.47 -7.15 12.10
N ILE A 124 2.25 -7.41 10.79
CA ILE A 124 0.91 -7.31 10.21
C ILE A 124 0.02 -8.50 10.58
N GLU A 125 0.56 -9.72 10.54
CA GLU A 125 -0.24 -10.94 10.69
C GLU A 125 -0.35 -11.44 12.13
N GLU A 126 0.73 -11.37 12.92
CA GLU A 126 0.73 -11.88 14.29
C GLU A 126 0.44 -10.78 15.33
N VAL A 127 1.15 -9.65 15.24
CA VAL A 127 0.98 -8.51 16.19
C VAL A 127 -0.26 -7.68 15.86
N GLY A 128 -0.70 -7.68 14.59
CA GLY A 128 -1.88 -6.96 14.14
C GLY A 128 -1.67 -5.44 14.00
N ALA A 129 -0.46 -5.01 13.65
CA ALA A 129 -0.15 -3.62 13.33
C ALA A 129 -0.97 -3.15 12.12
N ASN A 130 -1.64 -2.01 12.24
CA ASN A 130 -2.36 -1.37 11.14
C ASN A 130 -1.40 -0.76 10.11
N ARG A 131 -0.22 -0.32 10.58
CA ARG A 131 0.77 0.39 9.78
C ARG A 131 2.18 -0.01 10.19
N ILE A 132 3.04 -0.20 9.19
CA ILE A 132 4.48 -0.31 9.39
C ILE A 132 5.13 0.84 8.66
N GLU A 133 6.02 1.55 9.32
CA GLU A 133 6.73 2.69 8.76
C GLU A 133 8.22 2.57 9.00
N ALA A 134 8.97 3.22 8.12
CA ALA A 134 10.41 3.35 8.25
C ALA A 134 10.81 4.65 7.56
N CYS A 135 11.91 5.24 8.01
CA CYS A 135 12.49 6.39 7.34
C CYS A 135 13.99 6.21 7.19
N CYS A 136 14.57 6.91 6.23
CA CYS A 136 16.00 6.98 6.07
C CYS A 136 16.42 8.37 5.60
N ASP A 137 17.68 8.70 5.83
CA ASP A 137 18.32 9.85 5.18
C ASP A 137 18.09 9.77 3.67
N ALA A 138 17.62 10.86 3.05
CA ALA A 138 17.31 10.91 1.63
C ALA A 138 18.55 10.64 0.74
N GLN A 139 19.76 10.85 1.27
CA GLN A 139 21.03 10.51 0.61
C GLN A 139 21.37 9.02 0.74
N ASN A 140 20.79 8.30 1.71
CA ASN A 140 20.93 6.85 1.86
C ASN A 140 20.02 6.09 0.88
N LYS A 141 20.30 6.28 -0.42
CA LYS A 141 19.60 5.60 -1.53
C LYS A 141 19.55 4.07 -1.39
N PRO A 142 20.60 3.38 -0.89
CA PRO A 142 20.52 1.94 -0.67
C PRO A 142 19.41 1.53 0.30
N ALA A 143 19.25 2.23 1.43
CA ALA A 143 18.19 1.96 2.40
C ALA A 143 16.79 2.17 1.80
N GLY A 144 16.57 3.31 1.13
CA GLY A 144 15.30 3.58 0.44
C GLY A 144 14.96 2.52 -0.61
N LYS A 145 15.94 2.02 -1.37
CA LYS A 145 15.74 0.91 -2.33
C LYS A 145 15.36 -0.40 -1.65
N VAL A 146 15.88 -0.68 -0.44
CA VAL A 146 15.48 -1.87 0.34
C VAL A 146 14.02 -1.75 0.77
N LEU A 147 13.61 -0.58 1.29
CA LEU A 147 12.21 -0.33 1.70
C LEU A 147 11.24 -0.55 0.55
N LEU A 148 11.50 0.07 -0.61
CA LEU A 148 10.69 -0.12 -1.83
C LEU A 148 10.60 -1.59 -2.24
N ARG A 149 11.72 -2.34 -2.18
CA ARG A 149 11.76 -3.77 -2.52
C ARG A 149 11.06 -4.68 -1.50
N CYS A 150 10.76 -4.17 -0.32
CA CYS A 150 9.97 -4.86 0.70
C CYS A 150 8.48 -4.46 0.62
N GLY A 151 8.08 -3.68 -0.39
CA GLY A 151 6.69 -3.28 -0.60
C GLY A 151 6.28 -1.99 0.09
N PHE A 152 7.22 -1.27 0.73
CA PHE A 152 6.90 0.05 1.26
C PHE A 152 6.68 1.06 0.13
N GLN A 153 5.71 1.96 0.32
CA GLN A 153 5.46 3.08 -0.56
C GLN A 153 6.03 4.37 0.05
N VAL A 154 6.56 5.26 -0.80
CA VAL A 154 7.07 6.57 -0.37
C VAL A 154 5.88 7.46 -0.03
N GLU A 155 5.91 8.10 1.15
CA GLU A 155 4.89 9.08 1.54
C GLU A 155 5.36 10.52 1.37
N GLY A 156 6.67 10.75 1.45
CA GLY A 156 7.25 12.06 1.20
C GLY A 156 8.67 12.20 1.74
N THR A 157 9.26 13.35 1.47
CA THR A 157 10.56 13.74 2.02
C THR A 157 10.38 15.02 2.83
N LEU A 158 10.68 14.93 4.12
CA LEU A 158 10.73 16.09 5.00
C LEU A 158 12.07 16.78 4.80
N ARG A 159 12.03 18.05 4.39
CA ARG A 159 13.23 18.85 4.13
C ARG A 159 13.85 19.29 5.45
N GLN A 160 15.15 19.07 5.61
CA GLN A 160 15.95 19.56 6.74
C GLN A 160 15.36 19.23 8.11
N SER A 161 14.70 18.08 8.24
CA SER A 161 13.92 17.72 9.44
C SER A 161 14.69 16.86 10.43
N TYR A 162 15.96 16.58 10.18
CA TYR A 162 16.75 15.67 10.99
C TYR A 162 18.21 16.08 11.08
N LEU A 163 18.87 15.78 12.20
CA LEU A 163 20.29 16.01 12.41
C LEU A 163 21.01 14.66 12.40
N SER A 164 21.77 14.39 11.34
CA SER A 164 22.67 13.24 11.26
C SER A 164 24.10 13.65 11.62
N LYS A 165 25.04 12.70 11.61
CA LYS A 165 26.48 13.01 11.76
C LYS A 165 27.03 13.88 10.63
N GLN A 166 26.29 14.02 9.53
CA GLN A 166 26.65 14.89 8.40
C GLN A 166 26.03 16.30 8.50
N GLY A 167 25.25 16.58 9.55
CA GLY A 167 24.53 17.83 9.73
C GLY A 167 23.03 17.69 9.47
N ILE A 168 22.38 18.82 9.23
CA ILE A 168 20.94 18.87 8.97
C ILE A 168 20.65 18.25 7.59
N THR A 169 19.74 17.28 7.55
CA THR A 169 19.46 16.44 6.38
C THR A 169 17.96 16.27 6.13
N ASP A 170 17.64 15.82 4.93
CA ASP A 170 16.29 15.48 4.49
C ASP A 170 16.00 14.01 4.87
N ILE A 171 14.77 13.73 5.30
CA ILE A 171 14.32 12.37 5.64
C ILE A 171 13.20 11.93 4.73
N SER A 172 13.40 10.82 4.03
CA SER A 172 12.35 10.15 3.25
C SER A 172 11.59 9.15 4.12
N TRP A 173 10.27 9.28 4.13
CA TRP A 173 9.34 8.42 4.86
C TRP A 173 8.68 7.40 3.95
N TYR A 174 8.54 6.20 4.47
CA TYR A 174 8.00 5.04 3.78
C TYR A 174 7.03 4.30 4.69
N ALA A 175 5.96 3.74 4.11
CA ALA A 175 5.01 2.95 4.87
C ALA A 175 4.42 1.77 4.10
N ILE A 176 3.94 0.78 4.84
CA ILE A 176 3.03 -0.29 4.41
C ILE A 176 1.79 -0.20 5.29
N MET A 177 0.62 -0.12 4.65
CA MET A 177 -0.66 -0.24 5.34
C MET A 177 -1.10 -1.70 5.37
N ARG A 178 -1.65 -2.16 6.49
CA ARG A 178 -2.17 -3.53 6.65
C ARG A 178 -3.19 -3.88 5.57
N GLN A 179 -4.06 -2.95 5.22
CA GLN A 179 -5.06 -3.18 4.16
C GLN A 179 -4.42 -3.46 2.79
N ASP A 180 -3.33 -2.76 2.45
CA ASP A 180 -2.66 -2.89 1.15
C ASP A 180 -1.89 -4.21 1.10
N TYR A 181 -1.23 -4.56 2.20
CA TYR A 181 -0.59 -5.86 2.38
C TYR A 181 -1.58 -7.02 2.21
N LEU A 182 -2.70 -6.99 2.94
CA LEU A 182 -3.70 -8.06 2.89
C LEU A 182 -4.34 -8.17 1.50
N ARG A 183 -4.59 -7.03 0.85
CA ARG A 183 -5.10 -6.99 -0.52
C ARG A 183 -4.10 -7.60 -1.50
N LYS A 184 -2.80 -7.29 -1.36
CA LYS A 184 -1.74 -7.91 -2.16
C LYS A 184 -1.70 -9.41 -1.97
N LYS A 185 -1.62 -9.86 -0.72
CA LYS A 185 -1.57 -11.28 -0.34
C LYS A 185 -2.72 -12.05 -0.96
N PHE A 186 -3.94 -11.53 -0.82
CA PHE A 186 -5.13 -12.13 -1.42
C PHE A 186 -5.05 -12.26 -2.96
N MET A 187 -4.57 -11.22 -3.65
CA MET A 187 -4.38 -11.25 -5.10
C MET A 187 -3.30 -12.27 -5.53
N ASP A 188 -2.23 -12.38 -4.74
CA ASP A 188 -1.14 -13.35 -4.98
C ASP A 188 -1.62 -14.80 -4.76
N GLU A 189 -2.41 -15.05 -3.72
CA GLU A 189 -3.03 -16.35 -3.41
C GLU A 189 -4.04 -16.78 -4.49
N LYS A 190 -4.73 -15.82 -5.11
CA LYS A 190 -5.58 -16.07 -6.29
C LYS A 190 -4.80 -16.30 -7.59
N HIS A 191 -3.46 -16.19 -7.55
CA HIS A 191 -2.59 -16.29 -8.72
C HIS A 191 -3.06 -15.38 -9.87
N LEU A 192 -3.38 -14.11 -9.55
CA LEU A 192 -3.83 -13.16 -10.54
C LEU A 192 -2.76 -12.92 -11.62
N ASN A 193 -3.23 -12.98 -12.86
CA ASN A 193 -2.51 -12.68 -14.09
C ASN A 193 -3.46 -11.95 -15.05
N ILE A 194 -2.97 -11.55 -16.22
CA ILE A 194 -3.77 -10.77 -17.19
C ILE A 194 -5.05 -11.50 -17.62
N ASP A 195 -5.03 -12.83 -17.70
CA ASP A 195 -6.10 -13.64 -18.28
C ASP A 195 -7.27 -13.90 -17.32
N ASN A 196 -7.05 -13.73 -16.00
CA ASN A 196 -8.04 -13.95 -14.95
C ASN A 196 -8.41 -12.68 -14.17
N LEU A 197 -8.07 -11.50 -14.68
CA LEU A 197 -8.56 -10.23 -14.15
C LEU A 197 -10.10 -10.17 -14.18
N TYR A 198 -10.69 -9.44 -13.24
CA TYR A 198 -12.13 -9.25 -13.13
C TYR A 198 -12.48 -7.86 -12.59
N LEU A 199 -13.72 -7.45 -12.80
CA LEU A 199 -14.28 -6.21 -12.30
C LEU A 199 -15.11 -6.50 -11.05
N THR A 200 -15.09 -5.61 -10.07
CA THR A 200 -15.94 -5.70 -8.88
C THR A 200 -16.75 -4.43 -8.70
N ASN A 201 -18.07 -4.56 -8.56
CA ASN A 201 -18.95 -3.48 -8.12
C ASN A 201 -19.44 -3.80 -6.71
N TYR A 202 -19.25 -2.83 -5.80
CA TYR A 202 -19.68 -2.91 -4.40
C TYR A 202 -20.97 -2.10 -4.21
N ARG A 203 -21.90 -2.63 -3.42
CA ARG A 203 -23.20 -1.99 -3.18
C ARG A 203 -23.70 -2.19 -1.75
N GLU A 204 -24.68 -1.41 -1.35
CA GLU A 204 -25.41 -1.60 -0.10
C GLU A 204 -26.32 -2.84 -0.21
N THR A 205 -26.55 -3.53 0.91
CA THR A 205 -27.46 -4.68 0.97
C THR A 205 -28.88 -4.26 0.58
N GLY A 206 -29.48 -4.97 -0.38
CA GLY A 206 -30.77 -4.60 -0.96
C GLY A 206 -30.75 -3.31 -1.79
N GLY A 207 -29.55 -2.81 -2.13
CA GLY A 207 -29.37 -1.65 -3.01
C GLY A 207 -29.90 -1.92 -4.42
N LEU A 208 -30.19 -0.83 -5.14
CA LEU A 208 -30.73 -0.88 -6.50
C LEU A 208 -29.83 -1.70 -7.44
N HIS A 209 -30.44 -2.31 -8.47
CA HIS A 209 -29.73 -2.89 -9.61
C HIS A 209 -28.73 -1.90 -10.21
N LEU A 210 -27.74 -2.39 -10.96
CA LEU A 210 -26.63 -1.61 -11.55
C LEU A 210 -27.11 -0.45 -12.43
N ARG A 211 -27.52 0.66 -11.81
CA ARG A 211 -28.13 1.81 -12.47
C ARG A 211 -27.40 3.07 -12.06
N SER A 212 -26.82 3.75 -13.04
CA SER A 212 -26.21 5.07 -12.82
C SER A 212 -27.30 6.14 -12.71
N ILE A 213 -27.19 7.00 -11.70
CA ILE A 213 -28.09 8.16 -11.52
C ILE A 213 -28.03 9.14 -12.70
N MET A 214 -26.91 9.17 -13.43
CA MET A 214 -26.71 10.01 -14.61
C MET A 214 -27.51 9.53 -15.83
N ARG A 215 -28.03 8.29 -15.80
CA ARG A 215 -28.89 7.76 -16.87
C ARG A 215 -30.35 8.17 -16.73
N LEU A 216 -30.70 8.87 -15.65
CA LEU A 216 -32.06 9.32 -15.39
C LEU A 216 -32.29 10.71 -15.97
N PRO A 217 -33.54 11.06 -16.33
CA PRO A 217 -33.94 12.46 -16.47
C PRO A 217 -33.55 13.25 -15.22
N LYS A 218 -33.09 14.50 -15.39
CA LYS A 218 -32.57 15.33 -14.29
C LYS A 218 -33.54 15.40 -13.10
N GLU A 219 -34.83 15.61 -13.34
CA GLU A 219 -35.83 15.69 -12.27
C GLU A 219 -35.95 14.38 -11.47
N GLU A 220 -35.92 13.22 -12.15
CA GLU A 220 -35.95 11.91 -11.50
C GLU A 220 -34.65 11.64 -10.73
N ALA A 221 -33.50 12.03 -11.28
CA ALA A 221 -32.22 11.94 -10.60
C ALA A 221 -32.22 12.70 -9.27
N TYR A 222 -32.71 13.94 -9.25
CA TYR A 222 -32.81 14.75 -8.03
C TYR A 222 -33.81 14.17 -7.02
N LYS A 223 -34.93 13.61 -7.50
CA LYS A 223 -35.89 12.93 -6.63
C LYS A 223 -35.29 11.71 -5.94
N ILE A 224 -34.58 10.86 -6.69
CA ILE A 224 -33.90 9.67 -6.13
C ILE A 224 -32.77 10.09 -5.20
N ALA A 225 -31.97 11.08 -5.56
CA ALA A 225 -30.91 11.59 -4.69
C ALA A 225 -31.47 12.05 -3.34
N LYS A 226 -32.57 12.82 -3.35
CA LYS A 226 -33.24 13.24 -2.11
C LYS A 226 -33.65 12.03 -1.26
N GLN A 227 -34.30 11.02 -1.85
CA GLN A 227 -34.68 9.79 -1.14
C GLN A 227 -33.48 9.03 -0.55
N LEU A 228 -32.37 8.95 -1.30
CA LEU A 228 -31.14 8.33 -0.83
C LEU A 228 -30.51 9.13 0.32
N SER A 229 -30.57 10.46 0.27
CA SER A 229 -30.04 11.33 1.33
C SER A 229 -30.79 11.18 2.65
N GLU A 230 -32.11 10.92 2.60
CA GLU A 230 -32.96 10.73 3.78
C GLU A 230 -32.64 9.41 4.51
N ASN A 231 -32.13 8.40 3.79
CA ASN A 231 -31.79 7.08 4.33
C ASN A 231 -30.28 6.88 4.56
N SER A 232 -29.44 7.82 4.12
CA SER A 232 -27.99 7.68 4.16
C SER A 232 -27.44 8.03 5.53
N THR A 233 -26.66 7.10 6.11
CA THR A 233 -25.80 7.37 7.29
C THR A 233 -24.41 7.91 6.91
N ALA A 234 -24.11 8.04 5.61
CA ALA A 234 -22.79 8.40 5.13
C ALA A 234 -22.45 9.89 5.38
N SER A 235 -21.28 10.14 5.96
CA SER A 235 -20.74 11.49 6.22
C SER A 235 -20.48 12.33 4.96
N ASN A 236 -20.41 11.68 3.78
CA ASN A 236 -20.35 12.34 2.48
C ASN A 236 -21.77 12.46 1.91
N ASN A 237 -22.46 13.55 2.23
CA ASN A 237 -23.82 13.84 1.76
C ASN A 237 -23.90 14.16 0.24
N ARG A 238 -23.31 13.31 -0.61
CA ARG A 238 -23.28 13.47 -2.07
C ARG A 238 -24.66 13.44 -2.69
N TYR A 239 -25.65 12.89 -1.99
CA TYR A 239 -27.03 12.78 -2.44
C TYR A 239 -27.96 13.86 -1.82
N GLY A 240 -27.53 14.57 -0.77
CA GLY A 240 -28.28 15.70 -0.18
C GLY A 240 -27.78 17.04 -0.71
N ASP A 241 -27.40 17.97 0.18
CA ASP A 241 -27.10 19.37 -0.19
C ASP A 241 -25.98 19.53 -1.24
N TYR A 242 -25.08 18.56 -1.33
CA TYR A 242 -23.98 18.58 -2.31
C TYR A 242 -24.39 17.99 -3.67
N PHE A 243 -25.60 17.43 -3.82
CA PHE A 243 -25.98 16.65 -5.00
C PHE A 243 -25.96 17.46 -6.29
N GLU A 244 -26.43 18.71 -6.29
CA GLU A 244 -26.40 19.55 -7.49
C GLU A 244 -24.98 19.72 -8.02
N ARG A 245 -24.04 20.10 -7.15
CA ARG A 245 -22.63 20.25 -7.49
C ARG A 245 -22.00 18.91 -7.89
N TYR A 246 -22.35 17.82 -7.20
CA TYR A 246 -21.91 16.47 -7.57
C TYR A 246 -22.40 16.10 -8.98
N TYR A 247 -23.68 16.34 -9.28
CA TYR A 247 -24.32 15.99 -10.54
C TYR A 247 -23.65 16.70 -11.71
N GLU A 248 -23.43 18.01 -11.61
CA GLU A 248 -22.72 18.80 -12.63
C GLU A 248 -21.28 18.32 -12.83
N LYS A 249 -20.55 18.08 -11.73
CA LYS A 249 -19.19 17.54 -11.77
C LYS A 249 -19.13 16.17 -12.43
N ARG A 250 -20.06 15.28 -12.07
CA ARG A 250 -20.15 13.92 -12.61
C ARG A 250 -20.49 13.95 -14.10
N GLN A 251 -21.43 14.80 -14.52
CA GLN A 251 -21.75 15.01 -15.93
C GLN A 251 -20.52 15.46 -16.73
N ALA A 252 -19.80 16.47 -16.24
CA ALA A 252 -18.59 16.96 -16.90
C ALA A 252 -17.45 15.93 -16.92
N THR A 253 -17.37 15.07 -15.90
CA THR A 253 -16.40 13.98 -15.80
C THR A 253 -16.72 12.89 -16.83
N GLU A 254 -17.98 12.46 -16.91
CA GLU A 254 -18.41 11.42 -17.86
C GLU A 254 -18.28 11.86 -19.30
N GLU A 255 -18.56 13.13 -19.61
CA GLU A 255 -18.33 13.68 -20.95
C GLU A 255 -16.83 13.67 -21.32
N TRP A 256 -15.95 13.97 -20.37
CA TRP A 256 -14.51 13.87 -20.57
C TRP A 256 -14.07 12.41 -20.79
N LEU A 257 -14.50 11.49 -19.93
CA LEU A 257 -14.19 10.07 -20.04
C LEU A 257 -14.66 9.51 -21.38
N TYR A 258 -15.89 9.80 -21.79
CA TYR A 258 -16.47 9.35 -23.07
C TYR A 258 -15.63 9.82 -24.26
N LYS A 259 -15.25 11.11 -24.29
CA LYS A 259 -14.41 11.68 -25.36
C LYS A 259 -13.02 11.02 -25.42
N GLN A 260 -12.37 10.82 -24.27
CA GLN A 260 -11.06 10.16 -24.24
C GLN A 260 -11.17 8.69 -24.63
N PHE A 261 -12.24 8.01 -24.21
CA PHE A 261 -12.45 6.62 -24.56
C PHE A 261 -12.63 6.41 -26.07
N ILE A 262 -13.45 7.25 -26.72
CA ILE A 262 -13.59 7.25 -28.19
C ILE A 262 -12.26 7.58 -28.87
N LYS A 263 -11.53 8.58 -28.38
CA LYS A 263 -10.21 8.93 -28.91
C LYS A 263 -9.23 7.75 -28.87
N ASN A 264 -9.34 6.89 -27.86
CA ASN A 264 -8.56 5.67 -27.70
C ASN A 264 -9.15 4.45 -28.45
N GLY A 265 -10.11 4.65 -29.36
CA GLY A 265 -10.71 3.60 -30.18
C GLY A 265 -11.87 2.85 -29.52
N GLY A 266 -12.38 3.33 -28.38
CA GLY A 266 -13.59 2.81 -27.75
C GLY A 266 -14.85 3.04 -28.59
N LYS A 267 -15.82 2.13 -28.45
CA LYS A 267 -17.14 2.20 -29.07
C LYS A 267 -18.20 2.04 -27.96
N PRO A 268 -18.41 3.07 -27.13
CA PRO A 268 -19.40 3.01 -26.07
C PRO A 268 -20.82 2.88 -26.65
N GLU A 269 -21.63 1.98 -26.09
CA GLU A 269 -23.05 1.83 -26.44
C GLU A 269 -23.95 2.74 -25.58
N THR A 270 -23.43 3.20 -24.44
CA THR A 270 -24.11 4.11 -23.51
C THR A 270 -23.31 5.39 -23.32
N ARG A 271 -24.00 6.50 -23.03
CA ARG A 271 -23.35 7.79 -22.72
C ARG A 271 -22.78 7.88 -21.31
N HIS A 272 -23.35 7.10 -20.39
CA HIS A 272 -23.01 7.12 -18.97
C HIS A 272 -22.62 5.70 -18.55
N PRO A 273 -21.37 5.45 -18.09
CA PRO A 273 -20.92 4.12 -17.78
C PRO A 273 -21.46 3.62 -16.44
N ILE A 274 -21.38 2.31 -16.22
CA ILE A 274 -21.44 1.72 -14.87
C ILE A 274 -20.02 1.57 -14.35
N TYR A 275 -19.79 2.01 -13.12
CA TYR A 275 -18.45 2.03 -12.52
C TYR A 275 -18.17 0.74 -11.75
N PHE A 276 -16.95 0.26 -11.89
CA PHE A 276 -16.39 -0.89 -11.17
C PHE A 276 -14.99 -0.54 -10.65
N VAL A 277 -14.46 -1.43 -9.83
CA VAL A 277 -13.05 -1.47 -9.45
C VAL A 277 -12.38 -2.66 -10.12
N LEU A 278 -11.14 -2.51 -10.57
CA LEU A 278 -10.36 -3.66 -11.05
C LEU A 278 -9.97 -4.55 -9.86
N CYS A 279 -10.31 -5.83 -9.95
CA CYS A 279 -10.19 -6.82 -8.89
C CYS A 279 -10.91 -6.39 -7.60
N GLU A 280 -10.48 -6.87 -6.44
CA GLU A 280 -11.07 -6.52 -5.16
C GLU A 280 -10.38 -5.31 -4.51
N CYS A 281 -11.13 -4.54 -3.74
CA CYS A 281 -10.67 -3.44 -2.89
C CYS A 281 -11.43 -3.47 -1.56
N LYS A 282 -10.76 -3.99 -0.53
CA LYS A 282 -11.37 -4.20 0.81
C LYS A 282 -11.85 -2.91 1.48
N SER A 283 -11.24 -1.77 1.17
CA SER A 283 -11.70 -0.47 1.66
C SER A 283 -13.11 -0.14 1.17
N PHE A 284 -13.50 -0.55 -0.05
CA PHE A 284 -14.87 -0.41 -0.53
C PHE A 284 -15.82 -1.39 0.15
N GLN A 285 -15.42 -2.65 0.31
CA GLN A 285 -16.22 -3.63 1.06
C GLN A 285 -16.56 -3.13 2.47
N ASN A 286 -15.56 -2.60 3.18
CA ASN A 286 -15.76 -1.98 4.50
C ASN A 286 -16.66 -0.74 4.44
N PHE A 287 -16.55 0.08 3.39
CA PHE A 287 -17.36 1.28 3.21
C PHE A 287 -18.85 0.94 3.05
N TYR A 288 -19.18 -0.08 2.26
CA TYR A 288 -20.56 -0.52 2.05
C TYR A 288 -21.09 -1.44 3.17
N GLY A 289 -20.21 -1.90 4.06
CA GLY A 289 -20.59 -2.63 5.28
C GLY A 289 -21.17 -4.02 5.04
N ASN A 290 -21.03 -4.58 3.84
CA ASN A 290 -21.58 -5.89 3.50
C ASN A 290 -20.74 -6.62 2.42
N GLU A 291 -21.06 -7.89 2.18
CA GLU A 291 -20.36 -8.76 1.22
C GLU A 291 -21.02 -8.79 -0.16
N GLU A 292 -22.13 -8.05 -0.40
CA GLU A 292 -22.75 -8.00 -1.72
C GLU A 292 -21.84 -7.32 -2.73
N GLN A 293 -21.41 -8.11 -3.70
CA GLN A 293 -20.60 -7.65 -4.81
C GLN A 293 -21.00 -8.36 -6.10
N ILE A 294 -20.86 -7.64 -7.20
CA ILE A 294 -20.98 -8.20 -8.54
C ILE A 294 -19.57 -8.31 -9.11
N GLN A 295 -19.24 -9.50 -9.62
CA GLN A 295 -17.97 -9.77 -10.27
C GLN A 295 -18.17 -10.19 -11.72
N ILE A 296 -17.42 -9.57 -12.63
CA ILE A 296 -17.47 -9.86 -14.07
C ILE A 296 -16.06 -10.15 -14.56
N PRO A 297 -15.78 -11.31 -15.17
CA PRO A 297 -14.47 -11.59 -15.73
C PRO A 297 -14.11 -10.56 -16.81
N LEU A 298 -12.94 -9.94 -16.69
CA LEU A 298 -12.50 -8.91 -17.63
C LEU A 298 -12.27 -9.48 -19.03
N LYS A 299 -11.91 -10.78 -19.13
CA LYS A 299 -11.73 -11.47 -20.41
C LYS A 299 -12.99 -11.45 -21.28
N ASP A 300 -14.18 -11.45 -20.67
CA ASP A 300 -15.46 -11.51 -21.38
C ASP A 300 -15.88 -10.15 -21.97
N ILE A 301 -15.22 -9.06 -21.56
CA ILE A 301 -15.53 -7.70 -21.99
C ILE A 301 -14.57 -7.26 -23.10
N THR A 302 -15.11 -6.83 -24.23
CA THR A 302 -14.30 -6.33 -25.36
C THR A 302 -13.59 -5.02 -25.03
N ASN A 303 -12.43 -4.79 -25.66
CA ASN A 303 -11.70 -3.52 -25.54
C ASN A 303 -12.53 -2.29 -25.95
N GLU A 304 -13.51 -2.50 -26.83
CA GLU A 304 -14.36 -1.45 -27.36
C GLU A 304 -15.36 -0.92 -26.32
N HIS A 305 -15.66 -1.66 -25.24
CA HIS A 305 -16.76 -1.33 -24.32
C HIS A 305 -16.30 -1.00 -22.90
N ILE A 306 -14.99 -0.88 -22.65
CA ILE A 306 -14.44 -0.68 -21.32
C ILE A 306 -13.24 0.26 -21.31
N SER A 307 -13.22 1.16 -20.32
CA SER A 307 -12.05 2.01 -20.03
C SER A 307 -11.65 1.97 -18.56
N PHE A 308 -10.47 2.52 -18.28
CA PHE A 308 -9.85 2.52 -16.97
C PHE A 308 -9.28 3.90 -16.66
N THR A 309 -9.29 4.27 -15.38
CA THR A 309 -8.54 5.41 -14.85
C THR A 309 -7.70 4.98 -13.64
N PRO A 310 -6.58 5.66 -13.32
CA PRO A 310 -5.67 5.23 -12.25
C PRO A 310 -6.29 5.22 -10.85
N ARG A 311 -7.41 5.93 -10.69
CA ARG A 311 -8.18 6.14 -9.48
C ARG A 311 -9.51 6.81 -9.86
N ASP A 312 -10.28 7.20 -8.86
CA ASP A 312 -11.50 8.00 -8.99
C ASP A 312 -11.38 9.09 -10.07
N SER A 313 -12.18 8.97 -11.12
CA SER A 313 -12.12 9.84 -12.31
C SER A 313 -12.50 11.29 -12.03
N MET A 314 -13.43 11.55 -11.11
CA MET A 314 -13.78 12.92 -10.70
C MET A 314 -12.59 13.57 -10.01
N HIS A 315 -11.90 12.84 -9.13
CA HIS A 315 -10.72 13.35 -8.44
C HIS A 315 -9.58 13.63 -9.44
N ILE A 316 -9.32 12.71 -10.38
CA ILE A 316 -8.32 12.94 -11.44
C ILE A 316 -8.62 14.22 -12.22
N LYS A 317 -9.90 14.43 -12.57
CA LYS A 317 -10.34 15.63 -13.27
C LYS A 317 -10.19 16.90 -12.40
N ASP A 318 -10.57 16.85 -11.12
CA ASP A 318 -10.44 17.97 -10.18
C ASP A 318 -8.97 18.37 -9.97
N MET A 319 -8.03 17.41 -10.04
CA MET A 319 -6.58 17.67 -9.99
C MET A 319 -5.99 18.20 -11.30
N GLY A 320 -6.77 18.24 -12.39
CA GLY A 320 -6.28 18.60 -13.72
C GLY A 320 -5.41 17.52 -14.40
N LEU A 321 -5.28 16.32 -13.82
CA LEU A 321 -4.45 15.22 -14.33
C LEU A 321 -5.16 14.43 -15.45
N THR A 322 -5.69 15.14 -16.46
CA THR A 322 -6.59 14.55 -17.46
C THR A 322 -5.90 13.94 -18.67
N GLU A 323 -4.64 14.27 -18.92
CA GLU A 323 -3.89 13.78 -20.07
C GLU A 323 -3.30 12.40 -19.80
N GLY A 324 -3.56 11.43 -20.70
CA GLY A 324 -2.99 10.09 -20.61
C GLY A 324 -3.48 9.26 -19.42
N THR A 325 -4.60 9.63 -18.78
CA THR A 325 -5.15 8.96 -17.59
C THR A 325 -6.42 8.15 -17.83
N VAL A 326 -6.91 8.13 -19.07
CA VAL A 326 -8.00 7.23 -19.51
C VAL A 326 -7.41 6.22 -20.46
N TRP A 327 -7.57 4.93 -20.15
CA TRP A 327 -6.98 3.83 -20.90
C TRP A 327 -8.03 2.88 -21.43
N SER A 328 -7.78 2.33 -22.61
CA SER A 328 -8.45 1.13 -23.12
C SER A 328 -7.91 -0.12 -22.41
N LYS A 329 -8.62 -1.24 -22.53
CA LYS A 329 -8.19 -2.55 -22.03
C LYS A 329 -6.81 -2.95 -22.56
N ASN A 330 -6.56 -2.72 -23.84
CA ASN A 330 -5.29 -3.06 -24.48
C ASN A 330 -4.13 -2.20 -23.94
N GLN A 331 -4.36 -0.90 -23.72
CA GLN A 331 -3.37 -0.01 -23.10
C GLN A 331 -3.06 -0.47 -21.67
N LEU A 332 -4.07 -0.78 -20.85
CA LEU A 332 -3.87 -1.32 -19.50
C LEU A 332 -3.02 -2.59 -19.53
N PHE A 333 -3.34 -3.54 -20.42
CA PHE A 333 -2.59 -4.79 -20.53
C PHE A 333 -1.15 -4.58 -20.96
N ASN A 334 -0.89 -3.62 -21.86
CA ASN A 334 0.47 -3.27 -22.25
C ASN A 334 1.24 -2.65 -21.07
N MET A 335 0.62 -1.74 -20.30
CA MET A 335 1.23 -1.17 -19.10
C MET A 335 1.61 -2.26 -18.08
N ILE A 336 0.74 -3.26 -17.88
CA ILE A 336 1.04 -4.41 -17.01
C ILE A 336 2.27 -5.16 -17.53
N ARG A 337 2.29 -5.52 -18.82
CA ARG A 337 3.40 -6.28 -19.44
C ARG A 337 4.72 -5.53 -19.39
N GLU A 338 4.71 -4.22 -19.64
CA GLU A 338 5.91 -3.37 -19.68
C GLU A 338 6.46 -3.08 -18.28
N SER A 339 5.62 -3.14 -17.24
CA SER A 339 6.03 -2.81 -15.87
C SER A 339 7.11 -3.72 -15.28
N SER A 340 7.27 -4.94 -15.81
CA SER A 340 8.09 -6.02 -15.22
C SER A 340 7.72 -6.36 -13.76
N LYS A 341 6.55 -5.93 -13.28
CA LYS A 341 6.00 -6.23 -11.95
C LYS A 341 5.04 -7.42 -12.03
N SER A 342 4.75 -8.00 -10.87
CA SER A 342 3.57 -8.86 -10.75
C SER A 342 2.30 -8.05 -10.98
N VAL A 343 1.19 -8.70 -11.36
CA VAL A 343 -0.10 -8.01 -11.56
C VAL A 343 -0.60 -7.35 -10.28
N SER A 344 -0.42 -8.00 -9.13
CA SER A 344 -0.79 -7.47 -7.81
C SER A 344 0.02 -6.20 -7.45
N ASP A 345 1.34 -6.22 -7.65
CA ASP A 345 2.20 -5.05 -7.46
C ASP A 345 1.80 -3.89 -8.39
N PHE A 346 1.53 -4.19 -9.67
CA PHE A 346 1.11 -3.18 -10.63
C PHE A 346 -0.18 -2.49 -10.19
N ILE A 347 -1.20 -3.27 -9.79
CA ILE A 347 -2.51 -2.74 -9.38
C ILE A 347 -2.40 -1.85 -8.14
N LEU A 348 -1.52 -2.19 -7.19
CA LEU A 348 -1.35 -1.43 -5.94
C LEU A 348 -0.48 -0.18 -6.11
N ASP A 349 0.51 -0.25 -6.98
CA ASP A 349 1.46 0.85 -7.17
C ASP A 349 0.97 1.90 -8.17
N LEU A 350 0.19 1.52 -9.19
CA LEU A 350 -0.27 2.44 -10.23
C LEU A 350 -0.99 3.68 -9.63
N PRO A 351 -1.94 3.55 -8.69
CA PRO A 351 -2.63 4.71 -8.11
C PRO A 351 -1.71 5.65 -7.32
N ALA A 352 -0.60 5.13 -6.76
CA ALA A 352 0.37 5.93 -6.01
C ALA A 352 1.06 6.99 -6.89
N MET A 353 1.31 6.67 -8.17
CA MET A 353 1.86 7.62 -9.15
C MET A 353 0.93 8.81 -9.42
N TYR A 354 -0.34 8.71 -9.05
CA TYR A 354 -1.35 9.75 -9.17
C TYR A 354 -1.79 10.29 -7.80
N GLY A 355 -0.95 10.17 -6.78
CA GLY A 355 -1.16 10.77 -5.46
C GLY A 355 -2.16 10.04 -4.58
N LYS A 356 -2.36 8.73 -4.76
CA LYS A 356 -3.13 7.88 -3.83
C LYS A 356 -2.51 6.49 -3.66
N PRO A 357 -1.45 6.38 -2.83
CA PRO A 357 -0.91 5.10 -2.33
C PRO A 357 -2.01 4.12 -1.89
N GLY A 358 -1.86 2.83 -2.19
CA GLY A 358 -2.86 1.80 -1.85
C GLY A 358 -4.24 1.97 -2.52
N GLY A 359 -4.35 2.87 -3.51
CA GLY A 359 -5.61 3.19 -4.20
C GLY A 359 -6.15 2.03 -5.04
N TYR A 360 -7.17 2.33 -5.84
CA TYR A 360 -7.81 1.36 -6.72
C TYR A 360 -7.81 1.89 -8.15
N ILE A 361 -7.81 0.99 -9.13
CA ILE A 361 -8.03 1.34 -10.54
C ILE A 361 -9.53 1.36 -10.76
N GLU A 362 -10.06 2.52 -11.17
CA GLU A 362 -11.47 2.67 -11.50
C GLU A 362 -11.71 2.18 -12.92
N VAL A 363 -12.85 1.53 -13.12
CA VAL A 363 -13.23 0.92 -14.38
C VAL A 363 -14.57 1.49 -14.81
N GLN A 364 -14.69 1.84 -16.09
CA GLN A 364 -15.92 2.34 -16.68
C GLN A 364 -16.42 1.34 -17.73
N LEU A 365 -17.56 0.71 -17.47
CA LEU A 365 -18.24 -0.19 -18.39
C LEU A 365 -19.27 0.59 -19.23
N TRP A 366 -19.10 0.60 -20.54
CA TRP A 366 -19.86 1.44 -21.47
C TRP A 366 -20.98 0.71 -22.22
N SER A 367 -21.25 -0.55 -21.87
CA SER A 367 -22.19 -1.43 -22.56
C SER A 367 -22.90 -2.33 -21.55
N ASP A 368 -24.23 -2.33 -21.60
CA ASP A 368 -25.06 -3.03 -20.62
C ASP A 368 -25.18 -4.53 -20.90
N LYS A 369 -24.82 -4.99 -22.11
CA LYS A 369 -24.91 -6.39 -22.52
C LYS A 369 -24.17 -7.38 -21.60
N TYR A 370 -23.18 -6.90 -20.85
CA TYR A 370 -22.41 -7.70 -19.90
C TYR A 370 -23.08 -7.80 -18.51
N ILE A 371 -24.11 -7.00 -18.26
CA ILE A 371 -24.82 -6.89 -16.99
C ILE A 371 -26.33 -7.06 -17.13
N GLU A 372 -26.87 -7.24 -18.33
CA GLU A 372 -28.30 -7.45 -18.59
C GLU A 372 -28.90 -8.59 -17.74
N HIS A 373 -28.14 -9.65 -17.46
CA HIS A 373 -28.59 -10.76 -16.61
C HIS A 373 -28.59 -10.44 -15.10
N LEU A 374 -28.11 -9.25 -14.71
CA LEU A 374 -27.99 -8.75 -13.33
C LEU A 374 -28.90 -7.54 -13.08
N LEU A 375 -29.43 -6.94 -14.15
CA LEU A 375 -30.44 -5.87 -14.15
C LEU A 375 -31.83 -6.49 -14.06
#